data_AF-A0A3D1PL31-F1
#
_entry.id   AF-A0A3D1PL31-F1
#
_cell.length_a   1.000
_cell.length_b   1.000
_cell.length_c   1.000
_cell.angle_alpha   90.00
_cell.angle_beta   90.00
_cell.angle_gamma   90.00
#
_symmetry.space_group_name_H-M   'P 1'
#
loop_
_entity.id
_entity.type
_entity.pdbx_description
1 polymer ?
#
loop_
_entity_poly.entity_id
_entity_poly.type
_entity_poly.pdbx_seq_one_letter_code
_entity_poly.pdbx_strand_id
1 'polypeptide(L)'
;MVNEYSRNYTEVLEILKYIPIDEYNKIPKQKIEFYEKYKDRSYEYEYNFNIISKNTKCILTNLYKDYIANDKEKELINSILNLNWQKKEYEKRKLYNPNSIFS
;
A
#
# COMPACT_ATOMS: atom_id res chain seq x y z
N MET A 1 -12.51 -6.05 18.27
CA MET A 1 -11.24 -5.57 17.68
C MET A 1 -11.52 -5.29 16.22
N VAL A 2 -11.48 -4.02 15.78
CA VAL A 2 -11.60 -3.72 14.35
C VAL A 2 -10.34 -4.26 13.68
N ASN A 3 -10.49 -5.19 12.75
CA ASN A 3 -9.34 -5.66 11.97
C ASN A 3 -9.05 -4.59 10.92
N GLU A 4 -8.08 -3.72 11.20
CA GLU A 4 -7.72 -2.62 10.29
C GLU A 4 -7.44 -3.14 8.87
N TYR A 5 -6.80 -4.31 8.76
CA TYR A 5 -6.53 -4.98 7.49
C TYR A 5 -7.80 -5.36 6.72
N SER A 6 -8.87 -5.81 7.39
CA SER A 6 -10.11 -6.15 6.69
C SER A 6 -10.78 -4.91 6.09
N ARG A 7 -10.71 -3.77 6.78
CA ARG A 7 -11.15 -2.48 6.21
C ARG A 7 -10.26 -2.06 5.04
N ASN A 8 -8.94 -2.19 5.17
CA ASN A 8 -8.01 -1.90 4.07
C ASN A 8 -8.33 -2.74 2.83
N TYR A 9 -8.65 -4.03 2.97
CA TYR A 9 -9.04 -4.87 1.83
C TYR A 9 -10.34 -4.41 1.18
N THR A 10 -11.28 -3.88 1.96
CA THR A 10 -12.51 -3.27 1.43
C THR A 10 -12.19 -2.04 0.58
N GLU A 11 -11.32 -1.16 1.07
CA GLU A 11 -10.88 0.01 0.31
C GLU A 11 -10.11 -0.37 -0.96
N VAL A 12 -9.22 -1.37 -0.88
CA VAL A 12 -8.50 -1.90 -2.04
C VAL A 12 -9.49 -2.37 -3.11
N LEU A 13 -10.43 -3.23 -2.73
CA LEU A 13 -11.43 -3.77 -3.67
C LEU A 13 -12.28 -2.66 -4.30
N GLU A 14 -12.65 -1.64 -3.53
CA GLU A 14 -13.39 -0.50 -4.06
C GLU A 14 -12.56 0.27 -5.11
N ILE A 15 -11.29 0.55 -4.80
CA ILE A 15 -10.40 1.31 -5.69
C ILE A 15 -10.13 0.54 -6.99
N LEU A 16 -9.97 -0.78 -6.90
CA LEU A 16 -9.71 -1.62 -8.07
C LEU A 16 -10.84 -1.56 -9.12
N LYS A 17 -12.08 -1.22 -8.74
CA LYS A 17 -13.20 -1.03 -9.68
C LYS A 17 -12.99 0.11 -10.67
N TYR A 18 -12.14 1.09 -10.32
CA TYR A 18 -11.88 2.28 -11.13
C TYR A 18 -10.62 2.16 -12.00
N ILE A 19 -9.90 1.04 -11.91
CA ILE A 19 -8.71 0.78 -12.72
C ILE A 19 -9.14 0.24 -14.10
N PRO A 20 -8.45 0.60 -15.20
CA PRO A 20 -8.73 0.02 -16.52
C PRO A 20 -8.74 -1.52 -16.49
N ILE A 21 -9.69 -2.12 -17.19
CA ILE A 21 -9.90 -3.59 -17.16
C ILE A 21 -8.65 -4.36 -17.59
N ASP A 22 -7.90 -3.84 -18.57
CA ASP A 22 -6.65 -4.45 -19.04
C ASP A 22 -5.58 -4.51 -17.95
N GLU A 23 -5.52 -3.49 -17.10
CA GLU A 23 -4.60 -3.43 -15.96
C GLU A 23 -5.09 -4.30 -14.80
N TYR A 24 -6.40 -4.25 -14.52
CA TYR A 24 -7.02 -5.11 -13.52
C TYR A 24 -6.76 -6.59 -13.80
N ASN A 25 -6.87 -7.01 -15.06
CA ASN A 25 -6.66 -8.40 -15.49
C ASN A 25 -5.22 -8.90 -15.33
N LYS A 26 -4.22 -8.00 -15.17
CA LYS A 26 -2.85 -8.41 -14.86
C LYS A 26 -2.67 -8.89 -13.42
N ILE A 27 -3.59 -8.51 -12.52
CA ILE A 27 -3.53 -8.89 -11.10
C ILE A 27 -3.95 -10.37 -10.96
N PRO A 28 -3.17 -11.22 -10.27
CA PRO A 28 -3.54 -12.61 -10.05
C PRO A 28 -4.86 -12.73 -9.31
N LYS A 29 -5.78 -13.53 -9.87
CA LYS A 29 -7.13 -13.75 -9.30
C LYS A 29 -7.09 -14.16 -7.82
N GLN A 30 -6.11 -14.98 -7.43
CA GLN A 30 -5.90 -15.42 -6.04
C GLN A 30 -5.71 -14.25 -5.06
N LYS A 31 -5.11 -13.13 -5.49
CA LYS A 31 -4.98 -11.91 -4.68
C LYS A 31 -6.33 -11.26 -4.45
N ILE A 32 -7.13 -11.13 -5.51
CA ILE A 32 -8.49 -10.57 -5.42
C ILE A 32 -9.36 -11.44 -4.51
N GLU A 33 -9.34 -12.76 -4.71
CA GLU A 33 -10.06 -13.72 -3.87
C GLU A 33 -9.63 -13.66 -2.40
N PHE A 34 -8.34 -13.46 -2.14
CA PHE A 34 -7.83 -13.25 -0.78
C PHE A 34 -8.43 -11.98 -0.15
N TYR A 35 -8.44 -10.85 -0.87
CA TYR A 35 -9.05 -9.61 -0.37
C TYR A 35 -10.55 -9.78 -0.13
N GLU A 36 -11.27 -10.42 -1.06
CA GLU A 36 -12.72 -10.69 -0.91
C GLU A 36 -13.03 -11.57 0.30
N LYS A 37 -12.19 -12.59 0.54
CA LYS A 37 -12.35 -13.51 1.68
C LYS A 37 -12.19 -12.79 3.02
N TYR A 38 -11.25 -11.85 3.11
CA TYR A 38 -10.86 -11.22 4.36
C TYR A 38 -11.32 -9.76 4.52
N LYS A 39 -12.10 -9.21 3.58
CA LYS A 39 -12.65 -7.85 3.68
C LYS A 39 -13.63 -7.72 4.83
N ASP A 40 -13.74 -6.49 5.33
CA ASP A 40 -14.77 -6.12 6.28
C ASP A 40 -16.11 -6.00 5.53
N ARG A 41 -17.10 -6.80 5.92
CA ARG A 41 -18.43 -6.79 5.29
C ARG A 41 -19.37 -5.75 5.89
N SER A 42 -18.99 -5.19 7.04
CA SER A 42 -19.77 -4.18 7.78
C SER A 42 -19.29 -2.76 7.51
N TYR A 43 -18.13 -2.60 6.89
CA TYR A 43 -17.56 -1.34 6.49
C TYR A 43 -17.85 -1.08 5.02
N GLU A 44 -18.50 0.04 4.74
CA GLU A 44 -18.70 0.54 3.39
C GLU A 44 -17.71 1.69 3.17
N TYR A 45 -17.02 1.64 2.05
CA TYR A 45 -16.08 2.68 1.65
C TYR A 45 -16.48 3.15 0.25
N GLU A 46 -16.76 4.44 0.12
CA GLU A 46 -16.90 5.10 -1.16
C GLU A 46 -15.54 5.67 -1.56
N TYR A 47 -15.13 5.44 -2.80
CA TYR A 47 -13.80 5.84 -3.26
C TYR A 47 -13.59 7.36 -3.13
N ASN A 48 -12.71 7.74 -2.22
CA ASN A 48 -12.24 9.12 -2.07
C ASN A 48 -10.71 9.16 -1.97
N PHE A 49 -10.05 9.77 -2.97
CA PHE A 49 -8.59 9.82 -3.07
C PHE A 49 -7.91 10.42 -1.82
N ASN A 50 -8.58 11.35 -1.14
CA ASN A 50 -8.02 12.06 0.01
C ASN A 50 -8.06 11.23 1.31
N ILE A 51 -8.92 10.21 1.38
CA ILE A 51 -9.24 9.49 2.63
C ILE A 51 -8.60 8.08 2.65
N ILE A 52 -7.89 7.69 1.59
CA ILE A 52 -7.26 6.36 1.50
C ILE A 52 -6.27 6.16 2.65
N SER A 53 -6.48 5.10 3.42
CA SER A 53 -5.61 4.74 4.54
C SER A 53 -4.20 4.36 4.07
N LYS A 54 -3.22 4.51 4.98
CA LYS A 54 -1.81 4.24 4.67
C LYS A 54 -1.57 2.79 4.23
N ASN A 55 -2.20 1.82 4.89
CA ASN A 55 -2.06 0.41 4.56
C ASN A 55 -2.67 0.08 3.20
N THR A 56 -3.83 0.66 2.87
CA THR A 56 -4.43 0.55 1.53
C THR A 56 -3.48 1.09 0.46
N LYS A 57 -2.89 2.29 0.66
CA LYS A 57 -1.87 2.82 -0.25
C LYS A 57 -0.70 1.87 -0.43
N CYS A 58 -0.18 1.27 0.65
CA CYS A 58 0.90 0.29 0.56
C CYS A 58 0.51 -0.95 -0.24
N ILE A 59 -0.69 -1.51 -0.03
CA ILE A 59 -1.17 -2.67 -0.77
C ILE A 59 -1.30 -2.33 -2.26
N LEU A 60 -1.90 -1.19 -2.60
CA LEU A 60 -2.05 -0.73 -3.98
C LEU A 60 -0.70 -0.47 -4.66
N THR A 61 0.25 0.17 -3.98
CA THR A 61 1.61 0.37 -4.51
C THR A 61 2.27 -0.97 -4.84
N ASN A 62 2.12 -1.98 -3.98
CA ASN A 62 2.69 -3.31 -4.24
C ASN A 62 1.99 -4.00 -5.42
N LEU A 63 0.66 -3.98 -5.48
CA LEU A 63 -0.09 -4.55 -6.62
C LEU A 63 0.31 -3.88 -7.94
N TYR A 64 0.38 -2.55 -7.96
CA TYR A 64 0.79 -1.80 -9.13
C TYR A 64 2.20 -2.17 -9.56
N LYS A 65 3.17 -2.10 -8.63
CA LYS A 65 4.57 -2.39 -8.89
C LYS A 65 4.79 -3.83 -9.37
N ASP A 66 4.09 -4.80 -8.79
CA ASP A 66 4.35 -6.22 -9.04
C ASP A 66 3.65 -6.72 -10.32
N TYR A 67 2.49 -6.17 -10.69
CA TYR A 67 1.65 -6.72 -11.76
C TYR A 67 1.32 -5.77 -12.91
N ILE A 68 1.32 -4.46 -12.68
CA ILE A 68 0.86 -3.46 -13.66
C ILE A 68 2.04 -2.71 -14.28
N ALA A 69 2.97 -2.25 -13.43
CA ALA A 69 4.05 -1.34 -13.78
C ALA A 69 5.01 -1.96 -14.82
N ASN A 70 5.44 -1.13 -15.77
CA ASN A 70 6.57 -1.44 -16.63
C ASN A 70 7.91 -1.23 -15.90
N ASP A 71 9.02 -1.64 -16.50
CA ASP A 71 10.33 -1.63 -15.85
C ASP A 71 10.79 -0.23 -15.44
N LYS A 72 10.55 0.79 -16.27
CA LYS A 72 10.88 2.19 -15.94
C LYS A 72 10.09 2.69 -14.74
N GLU A 73 8.80 2.35 -14.68
CA GLU A 73 7.94 2.70 -13.54
C GLU A 73 8.38 1.98 -12.26
N LYS A 74 8.76 0.70 -12.35
CA LYS A 74 9.30 -0.06 -11.21
C LYS A 74 10.58 0.57 -10.68
N GLU A 75 11.50 0.95 -11.55
CA GLU A 75 12.74 1.65 -11.17
C GLU A 75 12.45 2.97 -10.43
N LEU A 76 11.51 3.76 -10.95
CA LEU A 76 11.08 5.01 -10.31
C LEU A 76 10.46 4.75 -8.92
N ILE A 77 9.54 3.79 -8.81
CA ILE A 77 8.90 3.41 -7.54
C ILE A 77 9.96 2.96 -6.53
N ASN A 78 10.88 2.09 -6.92
CA ASN A 78 11.95 1.60 -6.05
C ASN A 78 12.86 2.75 -5.58
N SER A 79 13.18 3.69 -6.46
CA SER A 79 13.97 4.88 -6.12
C SER A 79 13.28 5.73 -5.08
N ILE A 80 11.98 6.01 -5.25
CA ILE A 80 11.17 6.78 -4.29
C ILE A 80 11.09 6.05 -2.94
N LEU A 81 10.85 4.74 -2.94
CA LEU A 81 10.78 3.93 -1.72
C LEU A 81 12.12 3.94 -0.96
N ASN A 82 13.25 3.81 -1.67
CA ASN A 82 14.58 3.86 -1.07
C ASN A 82 14.89 5.22 -0.44
N LEU A 83 14.60 6.33 -1.14
CA LEU A 83 14.78 7.68 -0.61
C LEU A 83 13.94 7.91 0.66
N ASN A 84 12.67 7.47 0.63
CA ASN A 84 11.79 7.57 1.80
C ASN A 84 12.28 6.71 2.97
N TRP A 85 12.86 5.54 2.70
CA TRP A 85 13.46 4.69 3.72
C TRP A 85 14.69 5.35 4.36
N GLN A 86 15.62 5.87 3.54
CA GLN A 86 16.80 6.58 4.02
C GLN A 86 16.44 7.78 4.89
N LYS A 87 15.44 8.58 4.46
CA LYS A 87 14.93 9.71 5.25
C LYS A 87 14.40 9.27 6.61
N LYS A 88 13.61 8.19 6.67
CA LYS A 88 13.10 7.65 7.94
C LYS A 88 14.22 7.13 8.83
N GLU A 89 15.19 6.41 8.28
CA GLU A 89 16.34 5.90 9.04
C GLU A 89 17.20 7.04 9.60
N TYR A 90 17.40 8.10 8.83
CA TYR A 90 18.10 9.30 9.28
C TYR A 90 17.37 9.98 10.45
N GLU A 91 16.06 10.17 10.35
CA GLU A 91 15.25 10.75 11.44
C GLU A 91 15.26 9.86 12.70
N LYS A 92 15.20 8.52 12.55
CA LYS A 92 15.37 7.60 13.68
C LYS A 92 16.75 7.76 14.34
N ARG A 93 17.82 7.85 13.54
CA ARG A 93 19.18 8.04 14.06
C ARG A 93 19.32 9.35 14.83
N LYS A 94 18.67 10.43 14.40
CA LYS A 94 18.62 11.69 15.17
C LYS A 94 17.92 11.51 16.52
N LEU A 95 16.76 10.85 16.52
CA LEU A 95 15.93 10.70 17.71
C LEU A 95 16.55 9.75 18.75
N TYR A 96 17.17 8.67 18.28
CA TYR A 96 17.72 7.60 19.13
C TYR A 96 19.25 7.55 19.10
N ASN A 97 19.92 8.68 18.88
CA ASN A 97 21.37 8.73 18.76
C ASN A 97 22.04 8.15 20.03
N PRO A 98 22.72 6.99 19.97
CA PRO A 98 23.29 6.36 21.16
C PRO A 98 24.35 7.24 21.82
N ASN A 99 25.03 8.08 21.03
CA ASN A 99 26.05 9.02 21.51
C ASN A 99 25.50 10.12 22.42
N SER A 100 24.17 10.34 22.45
CA SER A 100 23.51 11.27 23.36
C SER A 100 22.78 10.60 24.53
N ILE A 101 22.69 9.26 24.55
CA ILE A 101 21.91 8.50 25.56
C ILE A 101 22.84 7.82 26.58
N PHE A 102 24.08 7.51 26.19
CA PHE A 102 25.08 6.87 27.05
C PHE A 102 26.27 7.79 27.42
N SER A 103 26.07 9.11 27.32
CA SER A 103 27.02 10.13 27.79
C SER A 103 26.97 10.32 29.29
#